data_AF-A0A848ENN8-F1
#
_entry.id   AF-A0A848ENN8-F1
#
_cell.length_a   1.000
_cell.length_b   1.000
_cell.length_c   1.000
_cell.angle_alpha   90.00
_cell.angle_beta   90.00
_cell.angle_gamma   90.00
#
_symmetry.space_group_name_H-M   'P 1'
#
loop_
_entity.id
_entity.type
_entity.pdbx_description
1 polymer ?
#
loop_
_entity_poly.entity_id
_entity_poly.type
_entity_poly.pdbx_seq_one_letter_code
_entity_poly.pdbx_strand_id
1 'polypeptide(L)'
;ADLLEDVDAVFHLAWNLSRENFDTESSWQGNMKMFKNVLEASKEAGVDVFINGSSIHAGTGDIPAYTKDSSLEETPQPYRKSINPDSNFDLRKQKPSKLLDPRVENPDSPYGKSKIETEHKTREAVQQDEIKTGVSIRIGGVNSQDQETQEGEPYYSTLYLSHKDLGRTVKHIVKKGQDMNGYYQIYGVSDNKGRVFDIENPFIGEH
;
A
#
# COMPACT_ATOMS: atom_id res chain seq x y z
N ALA A 1 -24.85 -13.06 -16.21
CA ALA A 1 -23.42 -12.79 -16.33
C ALA A 1 -23.01 -12.33 -14.95
N ASP A 2 -22.32 -13.21 -14.23
CA ASP A 2 -21.71 -12.85 -12.96
C ASP A 2 -20.61 -11.83 -13.23
N LEU A 3 -20.47 -10.82 -12.37
CA LEU A 3 -19.63 -9.63 -12.61
C LEU A 3 -18.16 -9.97 -12.92
N LEU A 4 -17.69 -11.14 -12.47
CA LEU A 4 -16.30 -11.58 -12.54
C LEU A 4 -16.11 -12.87 -13.34
N GLU A 5 -17.11 -13.29 -14.13
CA GLU A 5 -16.98 -14.40 -15.06
C GLU A 5 -15.82 -14.11 -16.07
N ASP A 6 -14.96 -15.10 -16.30
CA ASP A 6 -13.76 -14.99 -17.16
C ASP A 6 -12.72 -13.92 -16.76
N VAL A 7 -12.67 -13.55 -15.46
CA VAL A 7 -11.67 -12.62 -14.93
C VAL A 7 -10.50 -13.36 -14.26
N ASP A 8 -9.29 -13.23 -14.81
CA ASP A 8 -8.08 -13.84 -14.22
C ASP A 8 -7.53 -13.10 -12.99
N ALA A 9 -7.78 -11.78 -12.92
CA ALA A 9 -7.23 -10.91 -11.89
C ALA A 9 -8.17 -9.76 -11.55
N VAL A 10 -8.31 -9.48 -10.25
CA VAL A 10 -9.11 -8.36 -9.73
C VAL A 10 -8.19 -7.38 -9.00
N PHE A 11 -8.29 -6.09 -9.32
CA PHE A 11 -7.66 -5.02 -8.55
C PHE A 11 -8.72 -4.16 -7.86
N HIS A 12 -8.89 -4.37 -6.55
CA HIS A 12 -9.86 -3.66 -5.74
C HIS A 12 -9.29 -2.32 -5.23
N LEU A 13 -9.60 -1.26 -5.97
CA LEU A 13 -9.29 0.14 -5.60
C LEU A 13 -10.48 0.90 -5.01
N ALA A 14 -11.68 0.31 -5.05
CA ALA A 14 -12.90 1.04 -4.75
C ALA A 14 -12.99 1.41 -3.26
N TRP A 15 -13.18 2.69 -3.00
CA TRP A 15 -13.40 3.26 -1.67
C TRP A 15 -14.39 4.42 -1.83
N ASN A 16 -15.32 4.57 -0.89
CA ASN A 16 -16.48 5.47 -1.01
C ASN A 16 -16.15 6.98 -1.04
N LEU A 17 -14.89 7.37 -0.87
CA LEU A 17 -14.49 8.77 -0.82
C LEU A 17 -13.53 9.06 -1.95
N SER A 18 -13.76 10.19 -2.64
CA SER A 18 -12.87 10.71 -3.69
C SER A 18 -11.56 11.28 -3.14
N ARG A 19 -11.41 11.31 -1.80
CA ARG A 19 -10.21 11.70 -1.05
C ARG A 19 -9.98 10.69 0.07
N GLU A 20 -8.71 10.42 0.40
CA GLU A 20 -8.38 9.62 1.58
C GLU A 20 -8.94 10.28 2.85
N ASN A 21 -9.43 9.45 3.77
CA ASN A 21 -10.10 9.89 5.00
C ASN A 21 -9.32 9.50 6.25
N PHE A 22 -7.99 9.37 6.11
CA PHE A 22 -7.09 9.04 7.20
C PHE A 22 -7.18 10.06 8.34
N ASP A 23 -7.59 11.29 8.02
CA ASP A 23 -7.74 12.42 8.93
C ASP A 23 -9.11 12.47 9.65
N THR A 24 -9.99 11.50 9.37
CA THR A 24 -11.33 11.37 9.97
C THR A 24 -11.37 10.27 11.02
N GLU A 25 -12.14 10.47 12.10
CA GLU A 25 -12.32 9.47 13.16
C GLU A 25 -13.21 8.28 12.76
N SER A 26 -13.64 8.18 11.49
CA SER A 26 -14.63 7.18 11.06
C SER A 26 -14.15 6.35 9.88
N SER A 27 -14.23 5.03 10.03
CA SER A 27 -14.23 4.11 8.90
C SER A 27 -15.67 3.95 8.41
N TRP A 28 -15.91 4.09 7.10
CA TRP A 28 -17.25 3.86 6.56
C TRP A 28 -17.48 2.35 6.41
N GLN A 29 -18.45 1.79 7.15
CA GLN A 29 -18.77 0.36 7.12
C GLN A 29 -19.06 -0.17 5.71
N GLY A 30 -19.57 0.68 4.81
CA GLY A 30 -19.84 0.29 3.43
C GLY A 30 -18.58 -0.04 2.63
N ASN A 31 -17.40 0.47 3.00
CA ASN A 31 -16.13 0.13 2.33
C ASN A 31 -15.77 -1.33 2.61
N MET A 32 -15.87 -1.74 3.88
CA MET A 32 -15.62 -3.13 4.26
C MET A 32 -16.66 -4.07 3.63
N LYS A 33 -17.93 -3.65 3.56
CA LYS A 33 -18.96 -4.43 2.85
C LYS A 33 -18.65 -4.56 1.35
N MET A 34 -18.22 -3.48 0.71
CA MET A 34 -17.85 -3.48 -0.71
C MET A 34 -16.65 -4.40 -0.96
N PHE A 35 -15.60 -4.29 -0.15
CA PHE A 35 -14.44 -5.18 -0.19
C PHE A 35 -14.86 -6.64 -0.04
N LYS A 36 -15.66 -6.97 0.98
CA LYS A 36 -16.15 -8.34 1.22
C LYS A 36 -16.93 -8.89 0.04
N ASN A 37 -17.82 -8.10 -0.55
CA ASN A 37 -18.60 -8.52 -1.70
C ASN A 37 -17.72 -8.81 -2.93
N VAL A 38 -16.72 -7.96 -3.20
CA VAL A 38 -15.81 -8.15 -4.34
C VAL A 38 -14.89 -9.34 -4.11
N LEU A 39 -14.38 -9.51 -2.88
CA LEU A 39 -13.59 -10.68 -2.52
C LEU A 39 -14.41 -11.97 -2.68
N GLU A 40 -15.63 -12.02 -2.15
CA GLU A 40 -16.50 -13.20 -2.26
C GLU A 40 -16.82 -13.53 -3.73
N ALA A 41 -17.22 -12.54 -4.52
CA ALA A 41 -17.45 -12.75 -5.94
C ALA A 41 -16.19 -13.24 -6.69
N SER A 42 -15.00 -12.81 -6.24
CA SER A 42 -13.72 -13.27 -6.82
C SER A 42 -13.46 -14.74 -6.52
N LYS A 43 -13.79 -15.19 -5.30
CA LYS A 43 -13.70 -16.61 -4.92
C LYS A 43 -14.68 -17.46 -5.73
N GLU A 44 -15.94 -17.04 -5.80
CA GLU A 44 -17.00 -17.74 -6.54
C GLU A 44 -16.65 -17.89 -8.04
N ALA A 45 -16.03 -16.87 -8.63
CA ALA A 45 -15.58 -16.88 -10.02
C ALA A 45 -14.25 -17.61 -10.26
N GLY A 46 -13.54 -18.02 -9.20
CA GLY A 46 -12.23 -18.69 -9.32
C GLY A 46 -11.11 -17.77 -9.81
N VAL A 47 -11.11 -16.49 -9.41
CA VAL A 47 -10.06 -15.52 -9.75
C VAL A 47 -8.72 -15.98 -9.16
N ASP A 48 -7.69 -16.09 -10.01
CA ASP A 48 -6.35 -16.49 -9.59
C ASP A 48 -5.63 -15.41 -8.78
N VAL A 49 -5.74 -14.14 -9.20
CA VAL A 49 -4.98 -13.02 -8.61
C VAL A 49 -5.90 -11.96 -8.02
N PHE A 50 -5.88 -11.79 -6.70
CA PHE A 50 -6.62 -10.71 -6.03
C PHE A 50 -5.66 -9.65 -5.49
N ILE A 51 -5.78 -8.43 -6.00
CA ILE A 51 -4.99 -7.26 -5.57
C ILE A 51 -5.87 -6.35 -4.72
N ASN A 52 -5.48 -6.17 -3.46
CA ASN A 52 -6.11 -5.26 -2.51
C ASN A 52 -5.37 -3.91 -2.47
N GLY A 53 -6.08 -2.82 -2.78
CA GLY A 53 -5.62 -1.45 -2.55
C GLY A 53 -5.62 -1.10 -1.06
N SER A 54 -4.52 -1.44 -0.37
CA SER A 54 -4.23 -1.00 1.00
C SER A 54 -3.62 0.41 1.01
N SER A 55 -3.11 0.86 2.14
CA SER A 55 -2.52 2.20 2.31
C SER A 55 -1.27 2.16 3.18
N ILE A 56 -0.35 3.11 2.95
CA ILE A 56 0.83 3.33 3.78
C ILE A 56 0.46 3.59 5.25
N HIS A 57 -0.72 4.17 5.48
CA HIS A 57 -1.35 4.42 6.79
C HIS A 57 -1.59 3.16 7.63
N ALA A 58 -1.46 1.95 7.06
CA ALA A 58 -1.46 0.69 7.79
C ALA A 58 -0.12 0.39 8.51
N GLY A 59 0.96 1.11 8.20
CA GLY A 59 2.32 0.87 8.73
C GLY A 59 3.07 2.08 9.24
N THR A 60 2.52 3.30 9.13
CA THR A 60 3.21 4.56 9.47
C THR A 60 2.90 5.15 10.85
N GLY A 61 2.05 4.48 11.65
CA GLY A 61 1.52 4.89 12.95
C GLY A 61 2.40 5.78 13.82
N ASP A 62 3.60 5.29 14.13
CA ASP A 62 4.52 5.95 15.06
C ASP A 62 5.54 6.89 14.38
N ILE A 63 5.25 7.32 13.15
CA ILE A 63 6.14 8.19 12.37
C ILE A 63 5.45 9.54 12.18
N PRO A 64 5.69 10.51 13.08
CA PRO A 64 5.03 11.82 13.06
C PRO A 64 5.08 12.54 11.72
N ALA A 65 6.10 12.33 10.88
CA ALA A 65 6.14 12.91 9.53
C ALA A 65 5.02 12.46 8.59
N TYR A 66 4.36 11.33 8.85
CA TYR A 66 3.31 10.77 8.01
C TYR A 66 1.93 10.78 8.67
N THR A 67 1.81 11.43 9.83
CA THR A 67 0.53 11.65 10.49
C THR A 67 -0.07 12.98 10.07
N LYS A 68 -1.34 13.19 10.42
CA LYS A 68 -2.08 14.44 10.18
C LYS A 68 -1.34 15.69 10.66
N ASP A 69 -0.65 15.59 11.79
CA ASP A 69 0.06 16.72 12.42
C ASP A 69 1.52 16.87 11.95
N SER A 70 2.00 15.96 11.09
CA SER A 70 3.25 16.05 10.32
C SER A 70 4.42 16.77 11.03
N SER A 71 5.20 16.04 11.83
CA SER A 71 6.34 16.61 12.59
C SER A 71 7.68 15.99 12.22
N LEU A 72 8.59 16.78 11.64
CA LEU A 72 9.97 16.34 11.42
C LEU A 72 10.71 16.14 12.73
N GLU A 73 10.53 17.07 13.67
CA GLU A 73 11.28 17.12 14.92
C GLU A 73 11.03 15.87 15.77
N GLU A 74 9.77 15.46 15.85
CA GLU A 74 9.32 14.29 16.61
C GLU A 74 9.56 12.97 15.86
N THR A 75 9.88 13.04 14.56
CA THR A 75 10.20 11.82 13.80
C THR A 75 11.45 11.14 14.37
N PRO A 76 11.40 9.83 14.67
CA PRO A 76 12.54 9.14 15.26
C PRO A 76 13.69 8.97 14.26
N GLN A 77 14.90 8.81 14.79
CA GLN A 77 16.05 8.38 13.99
C GLN A 77 15.93 6.88 13.67
N PRO A 78 16.33 6.43 12.46
CA PRO A 78 17.02 7.20 11.41
C PRO A 78 16.08 7.93 10.43
N TYR A 79 14.76 7.77 10.53
CA TYR A 79 13.80 8.28 9.55
C TYR A 79 13.89 9.80 9.39
N ARG A 80 13.98 10.55 10.49
CA ARG A 80 14.09 12.01 10.48
C ARG A 80 15.24 12.52 9.62
N LYS A 81 16.40 11.87 9.68
CA LYS A 81 17.55 12.26 8.84
C LYS A 81 17.36 11.89 7.38
N SER A 82 16.59 10.84 7.08
CA SER A 82 16.38 10.39 5.70
C SER A 82 15.39 11.28 4.97
N ILE A 83 14.31 11.69 5.64
CA ILE A 83 13.23 12.47 5.04
C ILE A 83 13.49 13.99 5.05
N ASN A 84 14.48 14.45 5.83
CA ASN A 84 14.83 15.86 5.88
C ASN A 84 15.47 16.29 4.54
N PRO A 85 14.88 17.27 3.81
CA PRO A 85 15.41 17.72 2.52
C PRO A 85 16.83 18.32 2.61
N ASP A 86 17.19 18.89 3.78
CA ASP A 86 18.51 19.48 4.02
C ASP A 86 19.58 18.45 4.40
N SER A 87 19.19 17.17 4.51
CA SER A 87 20.09 16.09 4.89
C SER A 87 20.61 15.33 3.67
N ASN A 88 21.91 15.03 3.69
CA ASN A 88 22.54 14.10 2.72
C ASN A 88 22.44 12.63 3.13
N PHE A 89 21.83 12.34 4.29
CA PHE A 89 21.61 10.97 4.74
C PHE A 89 20.45 10.34 3.96
N ASP A 90 20.68 9.14 3.42
CA ASP A 90 19.69 8.39 2.66
C ASP A 90 19.58 7.00 3.27
N LEU A 91 18.48 6.71 3.99
CA LEU A 91 18.33 5.47 4.73
C LEU A 91 18.46 4.24 3.83
N ARG A 92 17.96 4.36 2.60
CA ARG A 92 18.02 3.33 1.56
C ARG A 92 19.45 2.85 1.31
N LYS A 93 20.39 3.79 1.29
CA LYS A 93 21.81 3.53 1.00
C LYS A 93 22.60 3.13 2.24
N GLN A 94 22.30 3.79 3.37
CA GLN A 94 23.16 3.68 4.54
C GLN A 94 22.76 2.56 5.50
N LYS A 95 21.46 2.30 5.67
CA LYS A 95 20.94 1.24 6.54
C LYS A 95 19.67 0.65 5.93
N PRO A 96 19.74 -0.04 4.78
CA PRO A 96 18.56 -0.60 4.11
C PRO A 96 17.74 -1.53 5.01
N SER A 97 18.40 -2.28 5.92
CA SER A 97 17.72 -3.13 6.91
C SER A 97 16.88 -2.40 7.96
N LYS A 98 16.88 -1.06 7.94
CA LYS A 98 16.06 -0.19 8.78
C LYS A 98 14.92 0.46 8.00
N LEU A 99 14.74 0.17 6.72
CA LEU A 99 13.54 0.55 6.00
C LEU A 99 12.31 -0.12 6.63
N LEU A 100 11.17 0.53 6.51
CA LEU A 100 9.89 0.02 6.99
C LEU A 100 9.51 -1.21 6.18
N ASP A 101 9.32 -2.29 6.90
CA ASP A 101 8.84 -3.55 6.35
C ASP A 101 7.33 -3.45 6.11
N PRO A 102 6.83 -3.75 4.89
CA PRO A 102 5.41 -3.69 4.59
C PRO A 102 4.58 -4.62 5.47
N ARG A 103 5.16 -5.68 6.06
CA ARG A 103 4.47 -6.66 6.93
C ARG A 103 4.21 -6.17 8.34
N VAL A 104 4.84 -5.07 8.77
CA VAL A 104 4.64 -4.51 10.10
C VAL A 104 3.34 -3.72 10.13
N GLU A 105 2.43 -4.11 11.02
CA GLU A 105 1.16 -3.43 11.26
C GLU A 105 1.33 -2.36 12.33
N ASN A 106 1.21 -1.11 11.91
CA ASN A 106 1.30 0.05 12.79
C ASN A 106 0.40 1.16 12.23
N PRO A 107 -0.92 1.09 12.46
CA PRO A 107 -1.84 2.02 11.83
C PRO A 107 -1.85 3.39 12.53
N ASP A 108 -1.81 4.48 11.77
CA ASP A 108 -1.91 5.86 12.30
C ASP A 108 -3.35 6.35 12.52
N SER A 109 -4.33 5.60 12.02
CA SER A 109 -5.72 6.07 11.95
C SER A 109 -6.73 4.91 11.95
N PRO A 110 -8.02 5.16 12.24
CA PRO A 110 -9.09 4.20 12.01
C PRO A 110 -9.15 3.73 10.54
N TYR A 111 -8.77 4.59 9.59
CA TYR A 111 -8.61 4.23 8.19
C TYR A 111 -7.50 3.18 8.01
N GLY A 112 -6.30 3.43 8.54
CA GLY A 112 -5.19 2.46 8.53
C GLY A 112 -5.59 1.12 9.13
N LYS A 113 -6.31 1.13 10.26
CA LYS A 113 -6.88 -0.10 10.89
C LYS A 113 -7.83 -0.84 9.95
N SER A 114 -8.71 -0.12 9.24
CA SER A 114 -9.63 -0.75 8.29
C SER A 114 -8.91 -1.37 7.09
N LYS A 115 -7.78 -0.78 6.67
CA LYS A 115 -6.94 -1.36 5.61
C LYS A 115 -6.26 -2.63 6.08
N ILE A 116 -5.74 -2.67 7.31
CA ILE A 116 -5.24 -3.91 7.93
C ILE A 116 -6.31 -5.01 7.93
N GLU A 117 -7.57 -4.69 8.25
CA GLU A 117 -8.65 -5.69 8.20
C GLU A 117 -8.83 -6.27 6.78
N THR A 118 -8.72 -5.45 5.73
CA THR A 118 -8.77 -5.95 4.33
C THR A 118 -7.53 -6.78 3.95
N GLU A 119 -6.34 -6.43 4.49
CA GLU A 119 -5.11 -7.22 4.34
C GLU A 119 -5.28 -8.62 4.94
N HIS A 120 -5.82 -8.70 6.16
CA HIS A 120 -6.10 -9.97 6.84
C HIS A 120 -7.09 -10.82 6.06
N LYS A 121 -8.18 -10.25 5.55
CA LYS A 121 -9.17 -11.01 4.76
C LYS A 121 -8.63 -11.54 3.45
N THR A 122 -7.78 -10.76 2.78
CA THR A 122 -7.08 -11.22 1.57
C THR A 122 -6.15 -12.38 1.91
N ARG A 123 -5.42 -12.28 3.03
CA ARG A 123 -4.53 -13.34 3.52
C ARG A 123 -5.29 -14.61 3.91
N GLU A 124 -6.43 -14.47 4.60
CA GLU A 124 -7.31 -15.58 4.97
C GLU A 124 -7.82 -16.32 3.74
N ALA A 125 -8.28 -15.62 2.70
CA ALA A 125 -8.76 -16.24 1.46
C ALA A 125 -7.65 -17.06 0.77
N VAL A 126 -6.41 -16.58 0.80
CA VAL A 126 -5.27 -17.34 0.30
C VAL A 126 -4.96 -18.56 1.17
N GLN A 127 -5.00 -18.42 2.48
CA GLN A 127 -4.73 -19.52 3.42
C GLN A 127 -5.79 -20.64 3.35
N GLN A 128 -6.99 -20.31 2.88
CA GLN A 128 -8.10 -21.24 2.67
C GLN A 128 -8.16 -21.81 1.24
N ASP A 129 -7.13 -21.54 0.42
CA ASP A 129 -7.06 -21.92 -0.99
C ASP A 129 -8.23 -21.40 -1.84
N GLU A 130 -8.91 -20.32 -1.41
CA GLU A 130 -10.02 -19.68 -2.13
C GLU A 130 -9.52 -18.64 -3.15
N ILE A 131 -8.31 -18.11 -2.95
CA ILE A 131 -7.59 -17.23 -3.88
C ILE A 131 -6.16 -17.75 -3.98
N LYS A 132 -5.66 -17.94 -5.20
CA LYS A 132 -4.32 -18.50 -5.41
C LYS A 132 -3.20 -17.54 -5.01
N THR A 133 -3.24 -16.31 -5.54
CA THR A 133 -2.29 -15.24 -5.22
C THR A 133 -3.02 -14.00 -4.73
N GLY A 134 -2.81 -13.65 -3.47
CA GLY A 134 -3.31 -12.42 -2.86
C GLY A 134 -2.20 -11.39 -2.71
N VAL A 135 -2.43 -10.14 -3.12
CA VAL A 135 -1.45 -9.06 -2.97
C VAL A 135 -2.09 -7.83 -2.34
N SER A 136 -1.59 -7.39 -1.19
CA SER A 136 -1.94 -6.08 -0.64
C SER A 136 -0.86 -5.06 -0.98
N ILE A 137 -1.25 -4.01 -1.71
CA ILE A 137 -0.39 -2.88 -2.01
C ILE A 137 -0.71 -1.78 -1.01
N ARG A 138 0.21 -1.46 -0.10
CA ARG A 138 0.14 -0.26 0.75
C ARG A 138 0.53 0.94 -0.09
N ILE A 139 -0.46 1.52 -0.77
CA ILE A 139 -0.26 2.64 -1.70
C ILE A 139 0.21 3.86 -0.90
N GLY A 140 1.29 4.49 -1.37
CA GLY A 140 1.79 5.77 -0.87
C GLY A 140 1.06 6.95 -1.52
N GLY A 141 1.79 8.02 -1.83
CA GLY A 141 1.22 9.25 -2.37
C GLY A 141 1.03 9.17 -3.88
N VAL A 142 -0.23 9.18 -4.32
CA VAL A 142 -0.59 9.34 -5.74
C VAL A 142 -1.40 10.64 -5.88
N ASN A 143 -1.02 11.51 -6.81
CA ASN A 143 -1.77 12.73 -7.12
C ASN A 143 -2.06 12.85 -8.61
N SER A 144 -3.08 13.63 -8.95
CA SER A 144 -3.57 13.76 -10.33
C SER A 144 -2.57 14.39 -11.29
N GLN A 145 -1.56 15.10 -10.78
CA GLN A 145 -0.52 15.73 -11.59
C GLN A 145 0.67 14.82 -11.85
N ASP A 146 0.72 13.64 -11.21
CA ASP A 146 1.85 12.73 -11.25
C ASP A 146 3.18 13.41 -10.85
N GLN A 147 3.16 14.13 -9.72
CA GLN A 147 4.30 14.90 -9.22
C GLN A 147 4.78 14.42 -7.86
N GLU A 148 6.07 14.57 -7.58
CA GLU A 148 6.70 14.20 -6.29
C GLU A 148 6.37 15.14 -5.12
N THR A 149 5.52 16.15 -5.34
CA THR A 149 5.13 17.13 -4.31
C THR A 149 3.62 17.27 -4.24
N GLN A 150 3.11 17.50 -3.04
CA GLN A 150 1.70 17.77 -2.78
C GLN A 150 1.61 18.96 -1.81
N GLU A 151 0.77 19.96 -2.13
CA GLU A 151 0.58 21.12 -1.27
C GLU A 151 0.05 20.69 0.10
N GLY A 152 0.68 21.17 1.17
CA GLY A 152 0.35 20.81 2.54
C GLY A 152 1.02 19.53 3.07
N GLU A 153 1.76 18.80 2.23
CA GLU A 153 2.40 17.54 2.61
C GLU A 153 3.93 17.61 2.41
N PRO A 154 4.70 18.10 3.40
CA PRO A 154 6.12 18.42 3.25
C PRO A 154 7.02 17.21 2.94
N TYR A 155 6.59 15.99 3.30
CA TYR A 155 7.35 14.75 3.05
C TYR A 155 6.72 13.89 1.96
N TYR A 156 5.82 14.44 1.14
CA TYR A 156 5.15 13.69 0.07
C TYR A 156 6.13 13.00 -0.87
N SER A 157 7.26 13.66 -1.17
CA SER A 157 8.31 13.11 -2.04
C SER A 157 8.88 11.79 -1.55
N THR A 158 8.86 11.49 -0.25
CA THR A 158 9.40 10.22 0.28
C THR A 158 8.41 9.07 0.19
N LEU A 159 7.12 9.35 0.01
CA LEU A 159 6.03 8.37 -0.13
C LEU A 159 5.40 8.35 -1.53
N TYR A 160 5.80 9.26 -2.42
CA TYR A 160 5.27 9.38 -3.78
C TYR A 160 5.35 8.06 -4.57
N LEU A 161 4.30 7.76 -5.31
CA LEU A 161 4.21 6.66 -6.26
C LEU A 161 3.80 7.24 -7.62
N SER A 162 4.71 7.19 -8.59
CA SER A 162 4.38 7.63 -9.95
C SER A 162 3.32 6.74 -10.59
N HIS A 163 2.49 7.31 -11.46
CA HIS A 163 1.51 6.52 -12.24
C HIS A 163 2.20 5.42 -13.06
N LYS A 164 3.41 5.72 -13.56
CA LYS A 164 4.25 4.77 -14.29
C LYS A 164 4.64 3.57 -13.41
N ASP A 165 5.08 3.81 -12.18
CA ASP A 165 5.52 2.75 -11.27
C ASP A 165 4.33 1.96 -10.70
N LEU A 166 3.18 2.61 -10.45
CA LEU A 166 1.93 1.93 -10.12
C LEU A 166 1.51 0.98 -11.25
N GLY A 167 1.44 1.49 -12.49
CA GLY A 167 1.08 0.70 -13.66
C GLY A 167 2.07 -0.45 -13.92
N ARG A 168 3.37 -0.20 -13.76
CA ARG A 168 4.41 -1.23 -13.84
C ARG A 168 4.18 -2.31 -12.78
N THR A 169 3.97 -1.93 -11.53
CA THR A 169 3.81 -2.87 -10.41
C THR A 169 2.58 -3.75 -10.62
N VAL A 170 1.43 -3.16 -10.91
CA VAL A 170 0.18 -3.91 -11.16
C VAL A 170 0.35 -4.85 -12.35
N LYS A 171 0.96 -4.40 -13.45
CA LYS A 171 1.22 -5.26 -14.62
C LYS A 171 2.08 -6.48 -14.27
N HIS A 172 3.09 -6.31 -13.42
CA HIS A 172 3.93 -7.42 -12.98
C HIS A 172 3.20 -8.37 -12.03
N ILE A 173 2.37 -7.84 -11.13
CA ILE A 173 1.51 -8.66 -10.25
C ILE A 173 0.55 -9.50 -11.09
N VAL A 174 -0.17 -8.90 -12.04
CA VAL A 174 -1.11 -9.64 -12.91
C VAL A 174 -0.38 -10.73 -13.69
N LYS A 175 0.77 -10.42 -14.29
CA LYS A 175 1.51 -11.38 -15.13
C LYS A 175 2.17 -12.50 -14.33
N LYS A 176 2.91 -12.17 -13.26
CA LYS A 176 3.67 -13.16 -12.49
C LYS A 176 2.78 -13.86 -11.45
N GLY A 177 1.77 -13.16 -10.93
CA GLY A 177 0.86 -13.69 -9.91
C GLY A 177 0.08 -14.92 -10.35
N GLN A 178 -0.18 -15.05 -11.67
CA GLN A 178 -0.80 -16.25 -12.25
C GLN A 178 0.02 -17.52 -12.02
N ASP A 179 1.36 -17.42 -11.97
CA ASP A 179 2.26 -18.56 -11.74
C ASP A 179 2.71 -18.69 -10.27
N MET A 180 2.31 -17.74 -9.43
CA MET A 180 2.66 -17.70 -8.02
C MET A 180 1.52 -18.28 -7.17
N ASN A 181 1.86 -18.59 -5.92
CA ASN A 181 0.91 -18.91 -4.87
C ASN A 181 1.28 -18.10 -3.62
N GLY A 182 0.28 -17.80 -2.78
CA GLY A 182 0.50 -17.21 -1.47
C GLY A 182 0.14 -15.73 -1.39
N TYR A 183 0.33 -15.19 -0.19
CA TYR A 183 -0.04 -13.81 0.15
C TYR A 183 1.19 -12.92 0.21
N TYR A 184 1.12 -11.77 -0.45
CA TYR A 184 2.21 -10.79 -0.54
C TYR A 184 1.73 -9.43 -0.08
N GLN A 185 2.59 -8.73 0.65
CA GLN A 185 2.30 -7.40 1.18
C GLN A 185 3.47 -6.50 0.84
N ILE A 186 3.20 -5.40 0.12
CA ILE A 186 4.24 -4.54 -0.46
C ILE A 186 3.91 -3.06 -0.24
N TYR A 187 4.92 -2.21 -0.17
CA TYR A 187 4.71 -0.76 -0.30
C TYR A 187 4.63 -0.38 -1.79
N GLY A 188 3.59 0.37 -2.15
CA GLY A 188 3.48 1.03 -3.44
C GLY A 188 4.09 2.42 -3.34
N VAL A 189 5.42 2.51 -3.43
CA VAL A 189 6.19 3.76 -3.40
C VAL A 189 7.28 3.68 -4.48
N SER A 190 7.54 4.78 -5.20
CA SER A 190 8.64 4.86 -6.17
C SER A 190 10.01 4.85 -5.47
N ASP A 191 11.12 4.68 -6.21
CA ASP A 191 12.47 4.72 -5.63
C ASP A 191 12.93 6.17 -5.30
N ASN A 192 12.21 6.82 -4.40
CA ASN A 192 12.38 8.23 -4.08
C ASN A 192 13.59 8.45 -3.17
N LYS A 193 14.28 9.59 -3.37
CA LYS A 193 15.32 10.03 -2.45
C LYS A 193 14.75 10.20 -1.05
N GLY A 194 15.45 9.65 -0.06
CA GLY A 194 15.07 9.78 1.35
C GLY A 194 13.92 8.88 1.80
N ARG A 195 13.33 8.07 0.90
CA ARG A 195 12.27 7.12 1.26
C ARG A 195 12.71 6.23 2.43
N VAL A 196 11.75 5.92 3.28
CA VAL A 196 11.95 5.03 4.43
C VAL A 196 11.20 3.72 4.26
N PHE A 197 10.50 3.52 3.16
CA PHE A 197 9.73 2.32 2.84
C PHE A 197 10.61 1.30 2.11
N ASP A 198 10.51 0.04 2.52
CA ASP A 198 11.07 -1.08 1.78
C ASP A 198 10.15 -1.42 0.61
N ILE A 199 10.63 -1.17 -0.62
CA ILE A 199 9.86 -1.36 -1.85
C ILE A 199 10.19 -2.70 -2.53
N GLU A 200 11.10 -3.48 -1.92
CA GLU A 200 11.53 -4.76 -2.47
C GLU A 200 10.40 -5.78 -2.46
N ASN A 201 10.18 -6.41 -3.62
CA ASN A 201 9.12 -7.39 -3.77
C ASN A 201 9.36 -8.38 -4.93
N PRO A 202 8.76 -9.58 -4.87
CA PRO A 202 9.01 -10.63 -5.87
C PRO A 202 8.47 -10.31 -7.27
N PHE A 203 7.59 -9.31 -7.41
CA PHE A 203 6.97 -8.98 -8.69
C PHE A 203 7.88 -8.11 -9.57
N ILE A 204 8.59 -7.15 -8.99
CA ILE A 204 9.47 -6.23 -9.74
C ILE A 204 10.97 -6.51 -9.57
N GLY A 205 11.38 -7.25 -8.54
CA GLY A 205 12.78 -7.62 -8.27
C GLY A 205 13.53 -6.58 -7.42
N GLU A 206 14.84 -6.82 -7.22
CA GLU A 206 15.75 -5.93 -6.46
C GLU A 206 16.05 -4.60 -7.18
N HIS A 207 16.01 -3.48 -6.45
CA HIS A 207 16.29 -2.13 -6.97
C HIS A 207 17.62 -1.52 -6.47
#